data_AF-A0A0J7K1H8-F1
#
_entry.id   AF-A0A0J7K1H8-F1
#
_cell.length_a   1.000
_cell.length_b   1.000
_cell.length_c   1.000
_cell.angle_alpha   90.00
_cell.angle_beta   90.00
_cell.angle_gamma   90.00
#
_symmetry.space_group_name_H-M   'P 1'
#
loop_
_entity.id
_entity.type
_entity.pdbx_description
1 polymer ?
#
loop_
_entity_poly.entity_id
_entity_poly.type
_entity_poly.pdbx_seq_one_letter_code
_entity_poly.pdbx_strand_id
1 'polypeptide(L)'
;MLQKAFGDEVMSQKNVYKWYKQFKEGRESKIKVLLTVFFDYRGVVHNEFLPPGQTVNKEYYLSVMRRLREAIRKKRADLWADNSWFLHHDNAPSHTALVLRDHFAKNSTHIVPQPPYSPDLAPCDFWLFPKLKRPLRGHRFDTIEEIKTESLRALKAIPEIDFNNCFEDWRNRWHKCIVSGGEYFEGDEIYLEE
;
A
#
# COMPACT_ATOMS: atom_id res chain seq x y z
N MET A 1 -17.64 16.58 -11.92
CA MET A 1 -16.71 15.54 -12.38
C MET A 1 -16.08 14.80 -11.20
N LEU A 2 -15.23 15.43 -10.38
CA LEU A 2 -14.61 14.76 -9.22
C LEU A 2 -15.64 14.18 -8.23
N GLN A 3 -16.71 14.92 -7.90
CA GLN A 3 -17.74 14.44 -6.98
C GLN A 3 -18.60 13.30 -7.55
N LYS A 4 -18.67 13.21 -8.89
CA LYS A 4 -19.29 12.09 -9.58
C LYS A 4 -18.40 10.83 -9.53
N ALA A 5 -17.08 11.01 -9.53
CA ALA A 5 -16.10 9.92 -9.52
C ALA A 5 -15.75 9.43 -8.11
N PHE A 6 -15.68 10.32 -7.11
CA PHE A 6 -15.18 10.01 -5.77
C PHE A 6 -16.19 10.31 -4.64
N GLY A 7 -17.42 10.71 -4.98
CA GLY A 7 -18.51 10.93 -4.00
C GLY A 7 -18.11 11.83 -2.83
N ASP A 8 -18.46 11.39 -1.62
CA ASP A 8 -18.16 12.08 -0.35
C ASP A 8 -16.66 12.05 0.01
N GLU A 9 -15.85 11.30 -0.74
CA GLU A 9 -14.40 11.35 -0.56
C GLU A 9 -13.75 12.59 -1.18
N VAL A 10 -14.50 13.39 -1.94
CA VAL A 10 -13.97 14.62 -2.52
C VAL A 10 -13.75 15.68 -1.44
N MET A 11 -12.52 16.19 -1.40
CA MET A 11 -12.19 17.34 -0.57
C MET A 11 -13.06 18.54 -0.96
N SER A 12 -13.65 19.23 0.02
CA SER A 12 -14.50 20.40 -0.25
C SER A 12 -13.75 21.44 -1.08
N GLN A 13 -14.45 22.14 -1.96
CA GLN A 13 -13.85 23.12 -2.88
C GLN A 13 -13.01 24.18 -2.13
N LYS A 14 -13.46 24.61 -0.95
CA LYS A 14 -12.72 25.50 -0.05
C LYS A 14 -11.37 24.91 0.38
N ASN A 15 -11.36 23.64 0.77
CA ASN A 15 -10.13 22.96 1.18
C ASN A 15 -9.21 22.68 -0.02
N VAL A 16 -9.76 22.40 -1.20
CA VAL A 16 -8.98 22.29 -2.45
C VAL A 16 -8.28 23.60 -2.77
N TYR A 17 -8.97 24.74 -2.75
CA TYR A 17 -8.35 26.05 -2.99
C TYR A 17 -7.31 26.41 -1.93
N LYS A 18 -7.59 26.11 -0.65
CA LYS A 18 -6.64 26.30 0.43
C LYS A 18 -5.37 25.47 0.20
N TRP A 19 -5.52 24.19 -0.14
CA TRP A 19 -4.42 23.29 -0.41
C TRP A 19 -3.60 23.74 -1.64
N TYR A 20 -4.27 24.10 -2.73
CA TYR A 20 -3.62 24.62 -3.94
C TYR A 20 -2.83 25.90 -3.67
N LYS A 21 -3.39 26.83 -2.88
CA LYS A 21 -2.67 28.05 -2.46
C LYS A 21 -1.44 27.71 -1.63
N GLN A 22 -1.55 26.80 -0.66
CA GLN A 22 -0.42 26.35 0.16
C GLN A 22 0.67 25.67 -0.68
N PHE A 23 0.28 24.84 -1.64
CA PHE A 23 1.20 24.21 -2.60
C PHE A 23 1.92 25.25 -3.46
N LYS A 24 1.19 26.23 -4.04
CA LYS A 24 1.79 27.34 -4.81
C LYS A 24 2.73 28.21 -3.98
N GLU A 25 2.44 28.39 -2.70
CA GLU A 25 3.28 29.13 -1.76
C GLU A 25 4.47 28.30 -1.23
N GLY A 26 4.65 27.07 -1.70
CA GLY A 26 5.77 26.20 -1.28
C GLY A 26 5.68 25.73 0.17
N ARG A 27 4.50 25.78 0.79
CA ARG A 27 4.32 25.28 2.16
C ARG A 27 4.25 23.77 2.15
N GLU A 28 5.39 23.13 2.37
CA GLU A 28 5.45 21.71 2.71
C GLU A 28 5.16 21.49 4.20
N SER A 29 4.61 20.33 4.53
CA SER A 29 4.66 19.86 5.92
C SER A 29 6.12 19.72 6.31
N LYS A 30 6.56 20.44 7.36
CA LYS A 30 7.94 20.38 7.87
C LYS A 30 8.32 18.99 8.38
N ILE A 31 7.33 18.13 8.59
CA ILE A 31 7.49 16.77 9.11
C ILE A 31 6.82 15.77 8.17
N LYS A 32 7.55 14.70 7.86
CA LYS A 32 7.08 13.54 7.10
C LYS A 32 7.77 12.29 7.60
N VAL A 33 7.08 11.16 7.54
CA VAL A 33 7.61 9.84 7.86
C VAL A 33 7.06 8.84 6.84
N LEU A 34 7.89 7.90 6.42
CA LEU A 34 7.50 6.84 5.49
C LEU A 34 7.16 5.58 6.29
N LEU A 35 5.99 5.00 6.03
CA LEU A 35 5.53 3.75 6.61
C LEU A 35 5.61 2.65 5.54
N THR A 36 6.29 1.56 5.85
CA THR A 36 6.27 0.33 5.06
C THR A 36 5.33 -0.66 5.73
N VAL A 37 4.40 -1.27 4.99
CA VAL A 37 3.44 -2.27 5.50
C VAL A 37 3.38 -3.47 4.56
N PHE A 38 3.33 -4.66 5.14
CA PHE A 38 3.01 -5.92 4.47
C PHE A 38 1.85 -6.57 5.20
N PHE A 39 0.89 -7.08 4.45
CA PHE A 39 -0.30 -7.73 4.97
C PHE A 39 -0.71 -8.89 4.07
N ASP A 40 -1.50 -9.81 4.62
CA ASP A 40 -2.23 -10.82 3.87
C ASP A 40 -3.73 -10.73 4.22
N TYR A 41 -4.52 -11.68 3.73
CA TYR A 41 -5.96 -11.74 3.99
C TYR A 41 -6.30 -11.90 5.49
N ARG A 42 -5.34 -12.33 6.33
CA ARG A 42 -5.49 -12.44 7.80
C ARG A 42 -5.01 -11.16 8.53
N GLY A 43 -4.63 -10.12 7.80
CA GLY A 43 -4.19 -8.83 8.36
C GLY A 43 -2.69 -8.56 8.27
N VAL A 44 -2.22 -7.60 9.07
CA VAL A 44 -0.85 -7.08 8.96
C VAL A 44 0.21 -8.08 9.43
N VAL A 45 1.13 -8.41 8.52
CA VAL A 45 2.25 -9.31 8.78
C VAL A 45 3.46 -8.54 9.30
N HIS A 46 3.83 -7.43 8.66
CA HIS A 46 4.98 -6.60 9.06
C HIS A 46 4.68 -5.13 8.80
N ASN A 47 5.16 -4.25 9.67
CA ASN A 47 5.19 -2.82 9.39
C ASN A 47 6.37 -2.17 10.11
N GLU A 48 6.91 -1.11 9.51
CA GLU A 48 7.96 -0.31 10.12
C GLU A 48 7.99 1.10 9.52
N PHE A 49 8.43 2.07 10.32
CA PHE A 49 8.69 3.41 9.84
C PHE A 49 10.16 3.54 9.41
N LEU A 50 10.38 4.21 8.28
CA LEU A 50 11.71 4.61 7.86
C LEU A 50 12.32 5.53 8.92
N PRO A 51 13.56 5.25 9.40
CA PRO A 51 14.22 6.11 10.37
C PRO A 51 14.42 7.54 9.81
N PRO A 52 14.39 8.58 10.68
CA PRO A 52 14.64 9.95 10.26
C PRO A 52 15.97 10.09 9.50
N GLY A 53 15.96 10.88 8.43
CA GLY A 53 17.16 11.15 7.63
C GLY A 53 17.57 10.04 6.65
N GLN A 54 16.81 8.94 6.56
CA GLN A 54 17.07 7.87 5.59
C GLN A 54 16.18 7.97 4.35
N THR A 55 16.58 7.26 3.30
CA THR A 55 15.79 7.03 2.09
C THR A 55 15.62 5.52 1.89
N VAL A 56 14.53 5.12 1.22
CA VAL A 56 14.31 3.70 0.87
C VAL A 56 15.23 3.35 -0.30
N ASN A 57 16.46 2.95 0.01
CA ASN A 57 17.38 2.35 -0.95
C ASN A 57 17.29 0.82 -0.93
N LYS A 58 18.04 0.17 -1.82
CA LYS A 58 18.03 -1.30 -1.95
C LYS A 58 18.57 -1.99 -0.69
N GLU A 59 19.55 -1.42 0.01
CA GLU A 59 20.13 -1.98 1.23
C GLU A 59 19.12 -1.96 2.40
N TYR A 60 18.43 -0.83 2.55
CA TYR A 60 17.35 -0.68 3.52
C TYR A 60 16.22 -1.66 3.20
N TYR A 61 15.76 -1.69 1.95
CA TYR A 61 14.67 -2.57 1.54
C TYR A 61 15.00 -4.06 1.70
N LEU A 62 16.23 -4.49 1.37
CA LEU A 62 16.72 -5.84 1.65
C LEU A 62 16.64 -6.17 3.15
N SER A 63 16.95 -5.20 4.01
CA SER A 63 16.85 -5.36 5.46
C SER A 63 15.39 -5.51 5.91
N VAL A 64 14.45 -4.80 5.27
CA VAL A 64 13.00 -4.98 5.48
C VAL A 64 12.58 -6.38 5.08
N MET A 65 13.01 -6.87 3.91
CA MET A 65 12.67 -8.23 3.42
C MET A 65 13.12 -9.33 4.38
N ARG A 66 14.31 -9.20 4.98
CA ARG A 66 14.78 -10.13 6.01
C ARG A 66 13.88 -10.14 7.24
N ARG A 67 13.44 -8.96 7.70
CA ARG A 67 12.51 -8.85 8.84
C ARG A 67 11.11 -9.36 8.48
N LEU A 68 10.64 -9.10 7.26
CA LEU A 68 9.38 -9.62 6.76
C LEU A 68 9.36 -11.16 6.76
N ARG A 69 10.43 -11.81 6.27
CA ARG A 69 10.55 -13.29 6.31
C ARG A 69 10.44 -13.83 7.73
N GLU A 70 11.13 -13.22 8.69
CA GLU A 70 11.01 -13.61 10.11
C GLU A 70 9.59 -13.36 10.66
N ALA A 71 8.93 -12.29 10.23
CA ALA A 71 7.55 -12.02 10.61
C ALA A 71 6.58 -13.07 10.05
N ILE A 72 6.74 -13.48 8.78
CA ILE A 72 5.96 -14.55 8.14
C ILE A 72 6.19 -15.86 8.91
N ARG A 73 7.45 -16.26 9.13
CA ARG A 73 7.80 -17.47 9.89
C ARG A 73 7.11 -17.53 11.26
N LYS A 74 7.02 -16.40 11.97
CA LYS A 74 6.44 -16.33 13.32
C LYS A 74 4.91 -16.22 13.31
N LYS A 75 4.33 -15.45 12.39
CA LYS A 75 2.91 -15.08 12.40
C LYS A 75 2.04 -15.92 11.46
N ARG A 76 2.67 -16.64 10.52
CA ARG A 76 2.06 -17.47 9.47
C ARG A 76 2.85 -18.78 9.35
N ALA A 77 2.97 -19.49 10.46
CA ALA A 77 3.79 -20.70 10.55
C ALA A 77 3.34 -21.79 9.58
N ASP A 78 2.04 -21.87 9.31
CA ASP A 78 1.44 -22.74 8.30
C ASP A 78 1.94 -22.41 6.89
N LEU A 79 1.83 -21.15 6.45
CA LEU A 79 2.30 -20.71 5.13
C LEU A 79 3.82 -20.78 4.98
N TRP A 80 4.54 -20.65 6.09
CA TRP A 80 5.99 -20.79 6.11
C TRP A 80 6.42 -22.26 5.94
N ALA A 81 5.71 -23.19 6.59
CA ALA A 81 6.08 -24.60 6.60
C ALA A 81 5.98 -25.25 5.21
N ASP A 82 5.01 -24.85 4.41
CA ASP A 82 4.79 -25.35 3.05
C ASP A 82 5.30 -24.40 1.94
N ASN A 83 5.83 -23.23 2.31
CA ASN A 83 6.26 -22.18 1.41
C ASN A 83 5.15 -21.70 0.43
N SER A 84 3.90 -21.70 0.87
CA SER A 84 2.72 -21.33 0.06
C SER A 84 2.43 -19.82 -0.01
N TRP A 85 3.32 -18.98 0.52
CA TRP A 85 3.16 -17.53 0.50
C TRP A 85 3.82 -16.90 -0.74
N PHE A 86 3.20 -15.82 -1.23
CA PHE A 86 3.66 -15.04 -2.38
C PHE A 86 3.85 -13.58 -1.98
N LEU A 87 4.92 -12.96 -2.47
CA LEU A 87 5.17 -11.54 -2.26
C LEU A 87 4.66 -10.74 -3.46
N HIS A 88 3.80 -9.78 -3.20
CA HIS A 88 3.45 -8.72 -4.14
C HIS A 88 4.05 -7.40 -3.67
N HIS A 89 4.69 -6.67 -4.58
CA HIS A 89 5.21 -5.32 -4.37
C HIS A 89 5.30 -4.57 -5.69
N ASP A 90 5.44 -3.24 -5.65
CA ASP A 90 5.60 -2.43 -6.84
C ASP A 90 7.03 -2.50 -7.42
N ASN A 91 7.18 -2.01 -8.65
CA ASN A 91 8.43 -2.07 -9.40
C ASN A 91 9.40 -0.92 -9.08
N ALA A 92 9.35 -0.36 -7.86
CA ALA A 92 10.28 0.69 -7.46
C ALA A 92 11.75 0.23 -7.66
N PRO A 93 12.67 1.13 -8.06
CA PRO A 93 14.05 0.72 -8.36
C PRO A 93 14.77 -0.02 -7.21
N SER A 94 14.44 0.29 -5.96
CA SER A 94 14.96 -0.40 -4.77
C SER A 94 14.44 -1.84 -4.64
N HIS A 95 13.23 -2.12 -5.16
CA HIS A 95 12.55 -3.41 -5.06
C HIS A 95 12.99 -4.38 -6.17
N THR A 96 13.31 -3.85 -7.35
CA THR A 96 13.75 -4.64 -8.52
C THR A 96 15.27 -4.77 -8.63
N ALA A 97 16.02 -4.19 -7.69
CA ALA A 97 17.48 -4.24 -7.65
C ALA A 97 18.02 -5.68 -7.64
N LEU A 98 19.19 -5.90 -8.27
CA LEU A 98 19.82 -7.22 -8.38
C LEU A 98 19.98 -7.92 -7.03
N VAL A 99 20.41 -7.18 -6.00
CA VAL A 99 20.59 -7.72 -4.63
C VAL A 99 19.29 -8.25 -4.01
N LEU A 100 18.13 -7.71 -4.40
CA LEU A 100 16.82 -8.20 -3.96
C LEU A 100 16.43 -9.44 -4.75
N ARG A 101 16.63 -9.44 -6.08
CA ARG A 101 16.39 -10.60 -6.93
C ARG A 101 17.20 -11.82 -6.49
N ASP A 102 18.48 -11.63 -6.19
CA ASP A 102 19.36 -12.67 -5.65
C ASP A 102 18.87 -13.16 -4.28
N HIS A 103 18.41 -12.24 -3.43
CA HIS A 103 17.83 -12.58 -2.14
C HIS A 103 16.57 -13.44 -2.28
N PHE A 104 15.65 -13.07 -3.17
CA PHE A 104 14.41 -13.83 -3.40
C PHE A 104 14.70 -15.21 -3.98
N ALA A 105 15.59 -15.32 -4.96
CA ALA A 105 16.00 -16.59 -5.55
C ALA A 105 16.66 -17.51 -4.51
N LYS A 106 17.63 -17.00 -3.75
CA LYS A 106 18.31 -17.77 -2.69
C LYS A 106 17.35 -18.31 -1.62
N ASN A 107 16.24 -17.61 -1.41
CA ASN A 107 15.28 -17.90 -0.35
C ASN A 107 13.98 -18.52 -0.87
N SER A 108 13.92 -18.94 -2.14
CA SER A 108 12.74 -19.51 -2.80
C SER A 108 11.46 -18.69 -2.57
N THR A 109 11.59 -17.36 -2.59
CA THR A 109 10.46 -16.44 -2.42
C THR A 109 9.76 -16.23 -3.75
N HIS A 110 8.48 -16.60 -3.82
CA HIS A 110 7.66 -16.39 -5.01
C HIS A 110 7.22 -14.93 -5.10
N ILE A 111 7.44 -14.31 -6.26
CA ILE A 111 7.06 -12.91 -6.53
C ILE A 111 5.86 -12.89 -7.49
N VAL A 112 4.81 -12.18 -7.12
CA VAL A 112 3.69 -11.87 -8.02
C VAL A 112 4.11 -10.71 -8.92
N PRO A 113 4.01 -10.84 -10.26
CA PRO A 113 4.38 -9.77 -11.17
C PRO A 113 3.43 -8.57 -11.00
N GLN A 114 4.00 -7.37 -10.97
CA GLN A 114 3.24 -6.11 -10.97
C GLN A 114 3.44 -5.42 -12.33
N PRO A 115 2.37 -5.06 -13.06
CA PRO A 115 2.50 -4.25 -14.26
C PRO A 115 2.91 -2.80 -13.94
N PRO A 116 3.71 -2.15 -14.81
CA PRO A 116 4.05 -0.74 -14.66
C PRO A 116 2.81 0.16 -14.60
N TYR A 117 2.88 1.24 -13.82
CA TYR A 117 1.83 2.27 -13.74
C TYR A 117 0.43 1.75 -13.39
N SER A 118 0.31 0.62 -12.70
CA SER A 118 -0.99 0.00 -12.37
C SER A 118 -1.31 0.02 -10.86
N PRO A 119 -1.43 1.21 -10.23
CA PRO A 119 -1.77 1.30 -8.80
C PRO A 119 -3.17 0.75 -8.49
N ASP A 120 -4.07 0.77 -9.47
CA ASP A 120 -5.39 0.16 -9.44
C ASP A 120 -5.35 -1.37 -9.31
N LEU A 121 -4.20 -1.99 -9.55
CA LEU A 121 -3.93 -3.42 -9.35
C LEU A 121 -3.04 -3.71 -8.14
N ALA A 122 -2.67 -2.71 -7.34
CA ALA A 122 -1.85 -2.87 -6.15
C ALA A 122 -2.69 -2.69 -4.87
N PRO A 123 -2.87 -3.74 -4.03
CA PRO A 123 -3.69 -3.67 -2.82
C PRO A 123 -3.32 -2.55 -1.85
N CYS A 124 -2.03 -2.19 -1.78
CA CYS A 124 -1.57 -1.06 -0.99
C CYS A 124 -2.18 0.27 -1.48
N ASP A 125 -2.22 0.48 -2.80
CA ASP A 125 -2.59 1.75 -3.42
C ASP A 125 -4.11 1.91 -3.54
N PHE A 126 -4.83 0.90 -4.03
CA PHE A 126 -6.28 1.02 -4.24
C PHE A 126 -7.09 0.85 -2.94
N TRP A 127 -6.54 0.20 -1.90
CA TRP A 127 -7.30 -0.15 -0.69
C TRP A 127 -6.65 0.29 0.62
N LEU A 128 -5.42 -0.15 0.93
CA LEU A 128 -4.82 0.08 2.24
C LEU A 128 -4.59 1.56 2.52
N PHE A 129 -3.91 2.27 1.62
CA PHE A 129 -3.58 3.68 1.83
C PHE A 129 -4.82 4.57 1.86
N PRO A 130 -5.85 4.38 1.01
CA PRO A 130 -7.14 5.05 1.20
C PRO A 130 -7.73 4.82 2.59
N LYS A 131 -7.80 3.57 3.07
CA LYS A 131 -8.29 3.25 4.42
C LYS A 131 -7.49 3.93 5.53
N LEU A 132 -6.15 3.96 5.42
CA LEU A 132 -5.28 4.65 6.38
C LEU A 132 -5.41 6.18 6.33
N LYS A 133 -5.54 6.75 5.13
CA LYS A 133 -5.60 8.21 4.94
C LYS A 133 -6.93 8.80 5.39
N ARG A 134 -8.05 8.06 5.31
CA ARG A 134 -9.39 8.53 5.71
C ARG A 134 -9.43 9.09 7.16
N PRO A 135 -9.05 8.34 8.21
CA PRO A 135 -9.08 8.87 9.58
C PRO A 135 -8.06 9.98 9.83
N LEU A 136 -6.95 9.99 9.08
CA LEU A 136 -5.91 11.02 9.20
C LEU A 136 -6.26 12.31 8.46
N ARG A 137 -7.25 12.26 7.55
CA ARG A 137 -7.62 13.38 6.69
C ARG A 137 -8.11 14.56 7.53
N GLY A 138 -7.67 15.77 7.15
CA GLY A 138 -8.09 17.01 7.81
C GLY A 138 -7.41 17.29 9.15
N HIS A 139 -6.63 16.35 9.68
CA HIS A 139 -5.86 16.52 10.91
C HIS A 139 -4.48 17.10 10.61
N ARG A 140 -4.04 18.02 11.47
CA ARG A 140 -2.67 18.54 11.47
C ARG A 140 -1.94 17.92 12.64
N PHE A 141 -0.80 17.33 12.36
CA PHE A 141 0.10 16.76 13.37
C PHE A 141 1.26 17.73 13.59
N ASP A 142 1.66 17.87 14.84
CA ASP A 142 2.77 18.76 15.23
C ASP A 142 4.09 17.97 15.34
N THR A 143 4.01 16.64 15.53
CA THR A 143 5.18 15.78 15.68
C THR A 143 5.14 14.52 14.80
N ILE A 144 6.33 13.98 14.47
CA ILE A 144 6.44 12.70 13.77
C ILE A 144 5.85 11.56 14.61
N GLU A 145 6.00 11.61 15.94
CA GLU A 145 5.50 10.56 16.83
C GLU A 145 3.98 10.52 16.90
N GLU A 146 3.30 11.66 16.81
CA GLU A 146 1.84 11.70 16.61
C GLU A 146 1.44 11.03 15.30
N ILE A 147 2.11 11.34 14.20
CA ILE A 147 1.82 10.73 12.88
C ILE A 147 1.98 9.21 12.98
N LYS A 148 3.08 8.72 13.57
CA LYS A 148 3.33 7.29 13.74
C LYS A 148 2.25 6.64 14.60
N THR A 149 1.91 7.26 15.73
CA THR A 149 0.92 6.74 16.68
C THR A 149 -0.45 6.62 16.04
N GLU A 150 -0.92 7.67 15.37
CA GLU A 150 -2.23 7.66 14.70
C GLU A 150 -2.26 6.73 13.49
N SER A 151 -1.17 6.65 12.72
CA SER A 151 -1.06 5.71 11.60
C SER A 151 -1.12 4.26 12.09
N LEU A 152 -0.43 3.92 13.18
CA LEU A 152 -0.49 2.59 13.78
C LEU A 152 -1.86 2.29 14.40
N ARG A 153 -2.52 3.29 15.00
CA ARG A 153 -3.89 3.14 15.51
C ARG A 153 -4.85 2.82 14.37
N ALA A 154 -4.81 3.60 13.28
CA ALA A 154 -5.62 3.36 12.10
C ALA A 154 -5.36 1.97 11.50
N LEU A 155 -4.09 1.57 11.39
CA LEU A 155 -3.70 0.28 10.85
C LEU A 155 -4.21 -0.89 11.70
N LYS A 156 -4.15 -0.77 13.04
CA LYS A 156 -4.66 -1.79 13.98
C LYS A 156 -6.19 -1.87 14.03
N ALA A 157 -6.87 -0.79 13.65
CA ALA A 157 -8.32 -0.73 13.66
C ALA A 157 -8.97 -1.42 12.46
N ILE A 158 -8.19 -1.82 11.44
CA ILE A 158 -8.72 -2.53 10.26
C ILE A 158 -9.08 -3.96 10.67
N PRO A 159 -10.35 -4.37 10.56
CA PRO A 159 -10.78 -5.72 10.92
C PRO A 159 -10.32 -6.74 9.87
N GLU A 160 -10.16 -7.99 10.28
CA GLU A 160 -9.72 -9.08 9.39
C GLU A 160 -10.62 -9.25 8.16
N ILE A 161 -11.94 -9.06 8.32
CA ILE A 161 -12.90 -9.13 7.21
C ILE A 161 -12.57 -8.13 6.09
N ASP A 162 -12.05 -6.95 6.43
CA ASP A 162 -11.69 -5.95 5.43
C ASP A 162 -10.46 -6.38 4.61
N PHE A 163 -9.52 -7.10 5.23
CA PHE A 163 -8.38 -7.68 4.52
C PHE A 163 -8.84 -8.79 3.58
N ASN A 164 -9.73 -9.69 4.03
CA ASN A 164 -10.33 -10.70 3.17
C ASN A 164 -11.02 -10.07 1.95
N ASN A 165 -11.89 -9.09 2.18
CA ASN A 165 -12.58 -8.37 1.11
C ASN A 165 -11.60 -7.70 0.13
N CYS A 166 -10.48 -7.16 0.61
CA CYS A 166 -9.45 -6.60 -0.27
C CYS A 166 -8.89 -7.63 -1.26
N PHE A 167 -8.67 -8.87 -0.83
CA PHE A 167 -8.14 -9.92 -1.71
C PHE A 167 -9.18 -10.40 -2.72
N GLU A 168 -10.46 -10.42 -2.34
CA GLU A 168 -11.58 -10.63 -3.28
C GLU A 168 -11.65 -9.52 -4.32
N ASP A 169 -11.61 -8.26 -3.88
CA ASP A 169 -11.57 -7.09 -4.76
C ASP A 169 -10.35 -7.12 -5.71
N TRP A 170 -9.21 -7.61 -5.22
CA TRP A 170 -8.01 -7.75 -6.04
C TRP A 170 -8.20 -8.74 -7.19
N ARG A 171 -8.87 -9.87 -6.94
CA ARG A 171 -9.24 -10.82 -8.01
C ARG A 171 -10.20 -10.17 -8.99
N ASN A 172 -11.22 -9.46 -8.52
CA ASN A 172 -12.19 -8.78 -9.39
C ASN A 172 -11.51 -7.71 -10.26
N ARG A 173 -10.55 -6.96 -9.71
CA ARG A 173 -9.75 -5.96 -10.44
C ARG A 173 -8.90 -6.58 -11.53
N TRP A 174 -8.30 -7.76 -11.31
CA TRP A 174 -7.63 -8.49 -12.39
C TRP A 174 -8.57 -8.87 -13.53
N HIS A 175 -9.77 -9.37 -13.23
CA HIS A 175 -10.77 -9.68 -14.27
C HIS A 175 -11.18 -8.42 -15.04
N LYS A 176 -11.44 -7.31 -14.35
CA LYS A 176 -11.75 -6.03 -15.01
C LYS A 176 -10.62 -5.56 -15.92
N CYS A 177 -9.36 -5.66 -15.49
CA CYS A 177 -8.21 -5.34 -16.32
C CYS A 177 -8.16 -6.20 -17.60
N ILE A 178 -8.39 -7.51 -17.47
CA ILE A 178 -8.41 -8.44 -18.62
C ILE A 178 -9.53 -8.07 -19.60
N VAL A 179 -10.76 -7.86 -19.09
CA VAL A 179 -11.92 -7.48 -19.91
C VAL A 179 -11.71 -6.13 -20.59
N SER A 180 -11.00 -5.21 -19.93
CA SER A 180 -10.67 -3.88 -20.47
C SER A 180 -9.45 -3.90 -21.41
N GLY A 181 -8.89 -5.07 -21.73
CA GLY A 181 -7.71 -5.19 -22.59
C GLY A 181 -6.45 -4.53 -22.01
N GLY A 182 -6.38 -4.36 -20.69
CA GLY A 182 -5.28 -3.68 -19.99
C GLY A 182 -5.48 -2.18 -19.74
N GLU A 183 -6.59 -1.59 -20.18
CA GLU A 183 -6.92 -0.20 -19.88
C GLU A 183 -7.39 -0.01 -18.43
N TYR A 184 -7.30 1.23 -17.93
CA TYR A 184 -7.88 1.58 -16.64
C TYR A 184 -9.41 1.44 -16.65
N PHE A 185 -9.97 0.98 -15.54
CA PHE A 185 -11.39 0.64 -15.42
C PHE A 185 -12.11 1.35 -14.26
N GLU A 186 -11.44 2.27 -13.56
CA GLU A 186 -12.08 3.02 -12.47
C GLU A 186 -13.03 4.10 -13.02
N GLY A 187 -14.33 3.93 -12.78
CA GLY A 187 -15.39 4.85 -13.22
C GLY A 187 -16.32 4.27 -14.30
N ASP A 188 -15.99 3.10 -14.84
CA ASP A 188 -16.79 2.40 -15.85
C ASP A 188 -17.66 1.29 -15.22
N GLU A 189 -18.91 1.17 -15.67
CA GLU A 189 -19.80 0.05 -15.31
C GLU A 189 -19.39 -1.21 -16.09
N ILE A 190 -18.33 -1.86 -15.63
CA ILE A 190 -17.92 -3.17 -16.16
C ILE A 190 -18.68 -4.27 -15.43
N TYR A 191 -19.66 -4.84 -16.12
CA TYR A 191 -20.33 -6.06 -15.68
C TYR A 191 -19.39 -7.25 -15.90
N LEU A 192 -19.04 -7.92 -14.80
CA LEU A 192 -18.39 -9.22 -14.87
C LEU A 192 -19.51 -10.23 -15.13
N GLU A 193 -19.56 -10.82 -16.32
CA GLU A 193 -20.37 -12.03 -16.55
C GLU A 193 -19.68 -13.20 -15.83
N GLU A 194 -20.43 -13.89 -14.97
CA GLU A 194 -19.98 -15.06 -14.19
C GLU A 194 -19.63 -16.26 -15.07
#